data_AF-A0A1G1NC65-F1
#
_entry.id   AF-A0A1G1NC65-F1
#
_cell.length_a   1.000
_cell.length_b   1.000
_cell.length_c   1.000
_cell.angle_alpha   90.00
_cell.angle_beta   90.00
_cell.angle_gamma   90.00
#
_symmetry.space_group_name_H-M   'P 1'
#
loop_
_entity.id
_entity.type
_entity.pdbx_description
1 polymer ?
#
loop_
_entity_poly.entity_id
_entity_poly.type
_entity_poly.pdbx_seq_one_letter_code
_entity_poly.pdbx_strand_id
1 'polypeptide(L)'
;MQKAVVSTTVGAEGIACTKDVDIVLGDTPQAFAQQVIVLLKDQQKRETLGTAARKLVLENYDWRMIGKKLNQIYEDITNARQ
;
A
#
# COMPACT_ATOMS: atom_id res chain seq x y z
N MET A 1 10.37 -3.52 6.39
CA MET A 1 9.37 -3.08 7.38
C MET A 1 8.02 -3.76 7.12
N GLN A 2 7.26 -4.06 8.19
CA GLN A 2 5.90 -4.64 8.21
C GLN A 2 5.15 -3.93 9.34
N LYS A 3 4.53 -2.79 9.06
CA LYS A 3 3.83 -1.99 10.07
C LYS A 3 2.40 -1.77 9.60
N ALA A 4 1.46 -1.82 10.53
CA ALA A 4 0.10 -1.38 10.25
C ALA A 4 0.10 0.13 9.92
N VAL A 5 -0.69 0.51 8.93
CA VAL A 5 -0.76 1.88 8.43
C VAL A 5 -2.17 2.42 8.64
N VAL A 6 -2.24 3.65 9.14
CA VAL A 6 -3.47 4.45 9.17
C VAL A 6 -3.28 5.61 8.20
N SER A 7 -4.25 5.85 7.32
CA SER A 7 -4.24 6.97 6.38
C SER A 7 -5.64 7.57 6.23
N THR A 8 -5.73 8.67 5.50
CA THR A 8 -7.00 9.12 4.90
C THR A 8 -7.19 8.45 3.55
N THR A 9 -8.41 8.47 3.02
CA THR A 9 -8.70 7.99 1.66
C THR A 9 -7.85 8.72 0.62
N VAL A 10 -7.71 10.05 0.76
CA VAL A 10 -6.85 10.86 -0.12
C VAL A 10 -5.37 10.48 0.04
N GLY A 11 -4.88 10.32 1.27
CA GLY A 11 -3.49 9.93 1.50
C GLY A 11 -3.15 8.53 0.99
N ALA A 12 -4.14 7.67 0.79
CA ALA A 12 -3.98 6.31 0.30
C ALA A 12 -4.27 6.16 -1.21
N GLU A 13 -4.72 7.21 -1.91
CA GLU A 13 -5.26 7.12 -3.28
C GLU A 13 -4.27 6.54 -4.31
N GLY A 14 -2.96 6.73 -4.10
CA GLY A 14 -1.91 6.25 -4.99
C GLY A 14 -1.53 4.78 -4.80
N ILE A 15 -2.11 4.09 -3.81
CA ILE A 15 -1.85 2.69 -3.51
C ILE A 15 -3.15 1.90 -3.65
N ALA A 16 -3.08 0.76 -4.34
CA ALA A 16 -4.19 -0.18 -4.52
C ALA A 16 -4.42 -1.01 -3.24
N CYS A 17 -4.64 -0.32 -2.13
CA CYS A 17 -4.90 -0.90 -0.82
C CYS A 17 -6.38 -1.23 -0.62
N THR A 18 -6.66 -2.23 0.21
CA THR A 18 -8.00 -2.63 0.61
C THR A 18 -8.23 -2.29 2.09
N LYS A 19 -9.23 -1.43 2.34
CA LYS A 19 -9.62 -1.01 3.69
C LYS A 19 -9.87 -2.23 4.60
N ASP A 20 -9.33 -2.14 5.82
CA ASP A 20 -9.39 -3.14 6.88
C ASP A 20 -8.71 -4.49 6.55
N VAL A 21 -8.04 -4.61 5.41
CA VAL A 21 -7.25 -5.78 5.01
C VAL A 21 -5.76 -5.47 5.09
N ASP A 22 -5.31 -4.42 4.42
CA ASP A 22 -3.89 -4.01 4.35
C ASP A 22 -3.66 -2.56 4.79
N ILE A 23 -4.72 -1.81 5.05
CA ILE A 23 -4.70 -0.44 5.56
C ILE A 23 -5.92 -0.16 6.44
N VAL A 24 -5.82 0.77 7.37
CA VAL A 24 -6.98 1.33 8.07
C VAL A 24 -7.18 2.78 7.65
N LEU A 25 -8.43 3.16 7.36
CA LEU A 25 -8.77 4.51 6.92
C LEU A 25 -9.50 5.32 8.00
N GLY A 26 -9.14 6.59 8.13
CA GLY A 26 -9.84 7.57 8.96
C GLY A 26 -9.79 8.95 8.33
N ASP A 27 -10.88 9.38 7.69
CA ASP A 27 -10.91 10.63 6.92
C ASP A 27 -11.08 11.89 7.77
N THR A 28 -11.55 11.73 9.01
CA THR A 28 -11.62 12.83 9.98
C THR A 28 -10.53 12.69 11.03
N PRO A 29 -10.07 13.80 11.65
CA PRO A 29 -9.08 13.74 12.71
C PRO A 29 -9.48 12.79 13.86
N GLN A 30 -10.76 12.79 14.24
CA GLN A 30 -11.30 11.94 15.30
C GLN A 30 -11.29 10.46 14.89
N ALA A 31 -11.72 10.14 13.66
CA ALA A 31 -11.69 8.78 13.16
C ALA A 31 -10.26 8.26 13.04
N PHE A 32 -9.34 9.07 12.51
CA PHE A 32 -7.92 8.72 12.39
C PHE A 32 -7.30 8.40 13.76
N ALA A 33 -7.48 9.31 14.74
CA ALA A 33 -6.95 9.13 16.09
C ALA A 33 -7.51 7.86 16.75
N GLN A 34 -8.82 7.61 16.60
CA GLN A 34 -9.46 6.40 17.11
C GLN A 34 -8.83 5.13 16.52
N GLN A 35 -8.56 5.09 15.21
CA GLN A 35 -7.93 3.94 14.57
C GLN A 35 -6.50 3.72 15.05
N VAL A 36 -5.73 4.79 15.24
CA VAL A 36 -4.39 4.71 15.85
C VAL A 36 -4.46 4.10 17.25
N ILE A 37 -5.39 4.57 18.10
CA ILE A 37 -5.55 4.05 19.47
C ILE A 37 -5.94 2.56 19.46
N VAL A 38 -6.87 2.16 18.58
CA VAL A 38 -7.26 0.76 18.41
C VAL A 38 -6.04 -0.09 18.07
N LEU A 39 -5.24 0.35 17.10
CA LEU A 39 -4.03 -0.38 16.72
C LEU A 39 -3.00 -0.40 17.84
N LEU A 40 -2.81 0.65 18.62
CA LEU A 40 -1.88 0.65 19.76
C LEU A 40 -2.28 -0.36 20.85
N LYS A 41 -3.58 -0.61 21.03
CA LYS A 41 -4.11 -1.55 22.03
C LYS A 41 -4.16 -3.01 21.56
N ASP A 42 -4.12 -3.25 20.26
CA ASP A 42 -4.27 -4.59 19.67
C ASP A 42 -3.03 -4.99 18.86
N GLN A 43 -2.15 -5.78 19.48
CA GLN A 43 -0.94 -6.27 18.82
C GLN A 43 -1.23 -7.21 17.66
N GLN A 44 -2.19 -8.13 17.81
CA GLN A 44 -2.51 -9.12 16.79
C GLN A 44 -3.02 -8.44 15.52
N LYS A 45 -3.88 -7.42 15.68
CA LYS A 45 -4.37 -6.61 14.56
C LYS A 45 -3.25 -5.84 13.87
N ARG A 46 -2.29 -5.28 14.62
CA ARG A 46 -1.12 -4.62 14.01
C ARG A 46 -0.28 -5.58 13.15
N GLU A 47 -0.04 -6.77 13.65
CA GLU A 47 0.78 -7.77 12.95
C GLU A 47 0.09 -8.28 11.69
N THR A 48 -1.23 -8.53 11.77
CA THR A 48 -2.06 -8.96 10.65
C THR A 48 -2.06 -7.92 9.54
N LEU A 49 -2.39 -6.67 9.85
CA LEU A 49 -2.39 -5.57 8.89
C LEU A 49 -1.00 -5.30 8.31
N GLY A 50 0.04 -5.28 9.16
CA GLY A 50 1.41 -5.03 8.70
C GLY A 50 1.94 -6.13 7.77
N THR A 51 1.50 -7.38 7.97
CA THR A 51 1.83 -8.49 7.08
C THR A 51 1.12 -8.35 5.74
N ALA A 52 -0.19 -8.04 5.75
CA ALA A 52 -0.97 -7.82 4.55
C ALA A 52 -0.45 -6.62 3.73
N ALA A 53 -0.14 -5.50 4.38
CA ALA A 53 0.46 -4.32 3.76
C ALA A 53 1.77 -4.64 3.05
N ARG A 54 2.66 -5.43 3.67
CA ARG A 54 3.90 -5.86 3.01
C ARG A 54 3.65 -6.76 1.83
N LYS A 55 2.69 -7.69 1.93
CA LYS A 55 2.33 -8.57 0.83
C LYS A 55 1.92 -7.75 -0.40
N LEU A 56 1.02 -6.78 -0.22
CA LEU A 56 0.59 -5.86 -1.28
C LEU A 56 1.78 -5.17 -1.96
N VAL A 57 2.70 -4.61 -1.17
CA VAL A 57 3.89 -3.91 -1.70
C VAL A 57 4.80 -4.85 -2.48
N LEU A 58 5.06 -6.05 -1.97
CA LEU A 58 5.93 -7.02 -2.65
C LEU A 58 5.30 -7.52 -3.96
N GLU A 59 3.98 -7.64 -4.02
CA GLU A 59 3.27 -8.13 -5.21
C GLU A 59 3.06 -7.07 -6.28
N ASN A 60 2.91 -5.79 -5.91
CA ASN A 60 2.48 -4.75 -6.86
C ASN A 60 3.47 -3.59 -7.00
N TYR A 61 4.35 -3.39 -6.01
CA TYR A 61 5.18 -2.20 -5.90
C TYR A 61 6.69 -2.51 -5.74
N ASP A 62 7.13 -3.74 -6.02
CA ASP A 62 8.56 -4.07 -6.07
C ASP A 62 9.20 -3.39 -7.29
N TRP A 63 10.27 -2.63 -7.03
CA TRP A 63 11.00 -1.84 -8.02
C TRP A 63 11.48 -2.68 -9.22
N ARG A 64 11.90 -3.93 -8.99
CA ARG A 64 12.40 -4.79 -10.08
C ARG A 64 11.30 -5.16 -11.05
N MET A 65 10.07 -5.36 -10.55
CA MET A 65 8.92 -5.64 -11.39
C MET A 65 8.49 -4.41 -12.19
N ILE A 66 8.45 -3.24 -11.55
CA ILE A 66 8.11 -1.98 -12.22
C ILE A 66 9.14 -1.65 -13.30
N GLY A 67 10.44 -1.73 -12.98
CA GLY A 67 11.53 -1.47 -13.92
C GLY A 67 11.47 -2.39 -15.15
N LYS A 68 11.19 -3.69 -14.96
CA LYS A 68 11.03 -4.62 -16.08
C LYS A 68 9.87 -4.24 -16.99
N LYS A 69 8.72 -3.83 -16.42
CA LYS A 69 7.56 -3.37 -17.19
C LYS A 69 7.86 -2.11 -17.98
N LEU A 70 8.52 -1.13 -17.36
CA LEU A 70 8.91 0.12 -18.03
C LEU A 70 9.88 -0.12 -19.18
N ASN A 71 10.89 -0.97 -18.97
CA ASN A 71 11.84 -1.32 -20.02
C ASN A 71 11.15 -1.98 -21.21
N GLN A 72 10.22 -2.91 -20.97
CA GLN A 72 9.44 -3.52 -22.05
C GLN A 72 8.68 -2.47 -22.87
N ILE A 73 8.02 -1.52 -22.21
CA ILE A 73 7.31 -0.43 -22.90
C ILE A 73 8.28 0.42 -23.72
N TYR A 74 9.46 0.73 -23.18
CA TYR A 74 10.47 1.50 -23.91
C TYR A 74 10.97 0.74 -25.16
N GLU A 75 11.27 -0.54 -25.03
CA GLU A 75 11.67 -1.41 -26.14
C GLU A 75 10.58 -1.44 -27.23
N ASP A 76 9.33 -1.67 -26.84
CA ASP A 76 8.18 -1.72 -27.76
C ASP A 76 8.03 -0.41 -28.55
N ILE A 77 8.13 0.74 -27.88
CA ILE A 77 8.02 2.07 -28.52
C ILE A 77 9.21 2.33 -29.46
N THR A 78 10.42 1.93 -29.07
CA THR A 78 11.60 2.10 -29.93
C THR A 78 11.56 1.21 -31.16
N ASN A 79 11.07 -0.02 -31.03
CA ASN A 79 11.00 -0.99 -32.13
C ASN A 79 9.85 -0.65 -33.10
N ALA A 80 8.74 -0.08 -32.61
CA ALA A 80 7.62 0.34 -33.45
C ALA A 80 7.91 1.54 -34.39
N ARG A 81 9.09 2.16 -34.25
CA ARG A 81 9.54 3.30 -35.08
C ARG A 81 10.55 2.91 -36.17
N GLN A 82 10.98 1.65 -36.25
CA GLN A 82 11.80 1.10 -37.33
C GLN A 82 10.92 0.48 -38.42
#